data_AF-A0A382PVI5-F1
#
_entry.id   AF-A0A382PVI5-F1
#
_cell.length_a   1.000
_cell.length_b   1.000
_cell.length_c   1.000
_cell.angle_alpha   90.00
_cell.angle_beta   90.00
_cell.angle_gamma   90.00
#
_symmetry.space_group_name_H-M   'P 1'
#
loop_
_entity.id
_entity.type
_entity.pdbx_description
1 polymer ?
#
loop_
_entity_poly.entity_id
_entity_poly.type
_entity_poly.pdbx_seq_one_letter_code
_entity_poly.pdbx_strand_id
1 'polypeptide(L)'
;MGTTVKGVNNQLSSDVLAPPTERYTLLGWLVKNLFSSWYNAVLTFIAIGIVIAIGRPAIIWAFSQARWVVIPFNMANLMVGVYPRAEIWRVWCVVYLIMGLVGLTWRAQFTGHKRGIVVFAAIMVLGVLPIE
;
A
#
# COMPACT_ATOMS: atom_id res chain seq x y z
N MET A 1 30.85 -46.60 33.44
CA MET A 1 31.93 -46.18 32.50
C MET A 1 31.35 -45.08 31.64
N GLY A 2 31.45 -43.82 32.09
CA GLY A 2 30.90 -42.65 31.39
C GLY A 2 32.04 -41.84 30.79
N THR A 3 32.08 -41.74 29.47
CA THR A 3 33.09 -40.96 28.75
C THR A 3 32.66 -39.50 28.69
N THR A 4 33.25 -38.64 29.52
CA THR A 4 33.06 -37.19 29.45
C THR A 4 33.76 -36.65 28.21
N VAL A 5 33.00 -36.45 27.13
CA VAL A 5 33.49 -35.87 25.87
C VAL A 5 33.76 -34.37 26.09
N LYS A 6 35.01 -34.03 26.40
CA LYS A 6 35.51 -32.67 26.68
C LYS A 6 35.49 -31.68 25.49
N GLY A 7 34.87 -32.03 24.35
CA GLY A 7 34.96 -31.25 23.10
C GLY A 7 33.66 -30.63 22.58
N VAL A 8 32.50 -31.03 23.08
CA VAL A 8 31.19 -30.62 22.50
C VAL A 8 30.75 -29.23 23.00
N ASN A 9 31.13 -28.87 24.23
CA ASN A 9 30.74 -27.62 24.88
C ASN A 9 31.36 -26.36 24.24
N ASN A 10 32.54 -26.47 23.62
CA ASN A 10 33.21 -25.31 23.02
C ASN A 10 32.70 -24.96 21.61
N GLN A 11 32.03 -25.89 20.92
CA GLN A 11 31.47 -25.71 19.59
C GLN A 11 30.10 -24.99 19.63
N LEU A 12 29.29 -25.25 20.66
CA LEU A 12 27.97 -24.61 20.84
C LEU A 12 28.07 -23.11 21.22
N SER A 13 29.23 -22.67 21.72
CA SER A 13 29.46 -21.26 22.12
C SER A 13 29.98 -20.39 20.97
N SER A 14 30.65 -20.98 19.97
CA SER A 14 31.19 -20.25 18.81
C SER A 14 30.16 -19.91 17.73
N ASP A 15 28.97 -20.53 17.78
CA ASP A 15 27.84 -20.26 16.87
C ASP A 15 26.92 -19.11 17.33
N VAL A 16 27.21 -18.49 18.47
CA VAL A 16 26.49 -17.29 18.93
C VAL A 16 27.15 -16.07 18.29
N LEU A 17 26.80 -15.80 17.03
CA LEU A 17 27.12 -14.53 16.38
C LEU A 17 26.63 -13.39 17.28
N ALA A 18 27.50 -12.41 17.56
CA ALA A 18 27.07 -11.19 18.23
C ALA A 18 25.86 -10.60 17.48
N PRO A 19 24.80 -10.16 18.18
CA PRO A 19 23.62 -9.61 17.52
C PRO A 19 24.07 -8.50 16.55
N PRO A 20 23.67 -8.53 15.27
CA PRO A 20 24.12 -7.54 14.30
C PRO A 20 23.78 -6.14 14.80
N THR A 21 24.79 -5.39 15.26
CA THR A 21 24.59 -4.01 15.69
C THR A 21 24.64 -3.10 14.47
N GLU A 22 23.67 -3.22 13.57
CA GLU A 22 23.45 -2.23 12.51
C GLU A 22 22.80 -0.98 13.11
N ARG A 23 23.54 -0.26 13.96
CA ARG A 23 23.14 1.07 14.44
C ARG A 23 23.54 2.11 13.39
N TYR A 24 22.84 2.13 12.27
CA TYR A 24 22.96 3.26 11.36
C TYR A 24 22.18 4.46 11.93
N THR A 25 22.82 5.62 11.97
CA THR A 25 22.08 6.88 12.03
C THR A 25 21.42 7.13 10.67
N LEU A 26 20.34 7.92 10.62
CA LEU A 26 19.65 8.25 9.36
C LEU A 26 20.64 8.79 8.29
N LEU A 27 21.60 9.61 8.71
CA LEU A 27 22.68 10.11 7.86
C LEU A 27 23.64 9.01 7.38
N GLY A 28 24.04 8.09 8.27
CA GLY A 28 24.90 6.97 7.92
C GLY A 28 24.27 6.04 6.90
N TRP A 29 22.95 5.84 6.97
CA TRP A 29 22.19 5.07 5.98
C TRP A 29 22.15 5.77 4.61
N LEU A 30 21.90 7.08 4.58
CA LEU A 30 21.86 7.86 3.32
C LEU A 30 23.21 7.84 2.60
N VAL A 31 24.31 8.07 3.32
CA VAL A 31 25.66 8.03 2.74
C VAL A 31 25.97 6.64 2.19
N LYS A 32 25.64 5.58 2.94
CA LYS A 32 25.88 4.19 2.51
C LYS A 32 25.05 3.79 1.30
N ASN A 33 23.82 4.28 1.14
CA ASN A 33 22.94 3.85 0.05
C ASN A 33 22.98 4.76 -1.18
N LEU A 34 23.00 6.09 -1.00
CA LEU A 34 22.97 7.04 -2.11
C LEU A 34 24.36 7.48 -2.56
N PHE A 35 25.33 7.53 -1.65
CA PHE A 35 26.68 8.06 -1.92
C PHE A 35 27.78 7.00 -1.80
N SER A 36 27.45 5.73 -2.01
CA SER A 36 28.40 4.60 -1.88
C SER A 36 29.54 4.61 -2.90
N SER A 37 29.35 5.27 -4.05
CA SER A 37 30.36 5.36 -5.12
C SER A 37 30.27 6.73 -5.82
N TRP A 38 31.33 7.09 -6.55
CA TRP A 38 31.39 8.37 -7.27
C TRP A 38 30.29 8.51 -8.33
N TYR A 39 29.94 7.42 -9.03
CA TYR A 39 28.85 7.42 -9.99
C TYR A 39 27.50 7.57 -9.29
N ASN A 40 27.28 6.89 -8.17
CA ASN A 40 26.05 7.03 -7.37
C ASN A 40 25.90 8.46 -6.82
N ALA A 41 27.00 9.11 -6.46
CA ALA A 41 26.97 10.52 -6.05
C ALA A 41 26.50 11.43 -7.20
N VAL A 42 27.07 11.28 -8.40
CA VAL A 42 26.64 12.05 -9.58
C VAL A 42 25.17 11.78 -9.92
N LEU A 43 24.75 10.51 -9.94
CA LEU A 43 23.38 10.11 -10.19
C LEU A 43 22.41 10.71 -9.15
N THR A 44 22.83 10.75 -7.88
CA THR A 44 22.03 11.35 -6.81
C THR A 44 21.85 12.86 -7.02
N PHE A 45 22.88 13.59 -7.42
CA PHE A 45 22.74 15.02 -7.75
C PHE A 45 21.82 15.25 -8.94
N ILE A 46 21.92 14.43 -9.99
CA ILE A 46 21.01 14.49 -11.15
C ILE A 46 19.56 14.20 -10.71
N ALA A 47 19.35 13.16 -9.91
CA ALA A 47 18.04 12.80 -9.39
C ALA A 47 17.43 13.91 -8.55
N ILE A 48 18.20 14.54 -7.65
CA ILE A 48 17.78 15.72 -6.88
C ILE A 48 17.40 16.86 -7.82
N GLY A 49 18.20 17.12 -8.86
CA GLY A 49 17.88 18.13 -9.89
C GLY A 49 16.54 17.88 -10.56
N ILE A 50 16.26 16.63 -10.97
CA ILE A 50 14.99 16.22 -11.59
C ILE A 50 13.83 16.37 -10.60
N VAL A 51 13.99 15.91 -9.36
CA VAL A 51 12.98 16.03 -8.31
C VAL A 51 12.63 17.49 -8.07
N ILE A 52 13.62 18.38 -8.04
CA ILE A 52 13.37 19.82 -7.87
C ILE A 52 12.71 20.42 -9.11
N ALA A 53 13.18 20.07 -10.32
CA ALA A 53 12.66 20.59 -11.58
C ALA A 53 11.18 20.25 -11.79
N ILE A 54 10.76 19.05 -11.40
CA ILE A 54 9.36 18.60 -11.51
C ILE A 54 8.55 18.97 -10.26
N GLY A 55 9.15 18.82 -9.08
CA GLY A 55 8.49 19.03 -7.80
C GLY A 55 8.12 20.50 -7.55
N ARG A 56 8.99 21.46 -7.90
CA ARG A 56 8.68 22.89 -7.73
C ARG A 56 7.41 23.32 -8.48
N PRO A 57 7.28 23.12 -9.80
CA PRO A 57 6.06 23.50 -10.50
C PRO A 57 4.85 22.69 -10.03
N ALA A 58 5.00 21.42 -9.66
CA ALA A 58 3.91 20.61 -9.11
C ALA A 58 3.38 21.17 -7.79
N ILE A 59 4.26 21.57 -6.86
CA ILE A 59 3.89 22.19 -5.59
C ILE A 59 3.23 23.55 -5.82
N ILE A 60 3.82 24.40 -6.67
CA ILE A 60 3.24 25.72 -6.99
C ILE A 60 1.84 25.55 -7.57
N TRP A 61 1.67 24.65 -8.54
CA TRP A 61 0.37 24.35 -9.12
C TRP A 61 -0.62 23.86 -8.04
N ALA A 62 -0.20 22.89 -7.22
CA ALA A 62 -1.03 22.29 -6.18
C ALA A 62 -1.55 23.32 -5.16
N PHE A 63 -0.76 24.33 -4.80
CA PHE A 63 -1.16 25.30 -3.77
C PHE A 63 -1.69 26.63 -4.32
N SER A 64 -1.37 27.01 -5.56
CA SER A 64 -1.77 28.31 -6.12
C SER A 64 -2.81 28.24 -7.23
N GLN A 65 -2.79 27.20 -8.06
CA GLN A 65 -3.65 27.10 -9.24
C GLN A 65 -4.73 26.02 -9.09
N ALA A 66 -4.45 24.97 -8.32
CA ALA A 66 -5.34 23.84 -8.18
C ALA A 66 -6.61 24.23 -7.40
N ARG A 67 -7.76 24.00 -8.04
CA ARG A 67 -9.09 24.22 -7.45
C ARG A 67 -9.57 22.94 -6.77
N TRP A 68 -9.04 22.64 -5.58
CA TRP A 68 -9.38 21.46 -4.79
C TRP A 68 -10.87 21.31 -4.49
N VAL A 69 -11.59 22.43 -4.51
CA VAL A 69 -13.05 22.50 -4.36
C VAL A 69 -13.79 21.58 -5.35
N VAL A 70 -13.26 21.38 -6.56
CA VAL A 70 -13.92 20.53 -7.58
C VAL A 70 -14.05 19.08 -7.15
N ILE A 71 -13.17 18.58 -6.27
CA ILE A 71 -13.13 17.17 -5.84
C ILE A 71 -14.37 16.80 -5.01
N PRO A 72 -14.66 17.44 -3.86
CA PRO A 72 -15.86 17.11 -3.08
C PRO A 72 -17.15 17.44 -3.86
N PHE A 73 -17.18 18.54 -4.62
CA PHE A 73 -18.39 18.94 -5.36
C PHE A 73 -18.72 18.05 -6.57
N ASN A 74 -17.75 17.28 -7.08
CA ASN A 74 -17.96 16.38 -8.22
C ASN A 74 -17.56 14.94 -7.89
N MET A 75 -17.61 14.53 -6.62
CA MET A 75 -17.18 13.20 -6.19
C MET A 75 -17.92 12.08 -6.93
N ALA A 76 -19.24 12.24 -7.14
CA ALA A 76 -20.04 11.32 -7.95
C ALA A 76 -19.52 11.21 -9.40
N ASN A 77 -19.15 12.34 -10.03
CA ASN A 77 -18.64 12.36 -11.40
C ASN A 77 -17.19 11.87 -11.49
N LEU A 78 -16.40 11.94 -10.41
CA LEU A 78 -15.06 11.37 -10.34
C LEU A 78 -15.10 9.85 -10.15
N MET A 79 -16.04 9.33 -9.36
CA MET A 79 -16.19 7.90 -9.10
C MET A 79 -16.91 7.16 -10.23
N VAL A 80 -17.91 7.79 -10.85
CA VAL A 80 -18.75 7.16 -11.89
C VAL A 80 -18.36 7.61 -13.31
N GLY A 81 -17.67 8.74 -13.45
CA GLY A 81 -17.38 9.37 -14.74
C GLY A 81 -18.46 10.36 -15.19
N VAL A 82 -18.42 10.76 -16.48
CA VAL A 82 -19.40 11.66 -17.12
C VAL A 82 -20.70 10.91 -17.40
N TYR A 83 -21.36 10.44 -16.36
CA TYR A 83 -22.59 9.66 -16.47
C TYR A 83 -23.80 10.51 -16.06
N PRO A 84 -24.90 10.50 -16.84
CA PRO A 84 -26.11 11.25 -16.46
C PRO A 84 -26.58 10.84 -15.07
N ARG A 85 -26.80 11.82 -14.17
CA ARG A 85 -27.20 11.55 -12.78
C ARG A 85 -28.46 10.67 -12.68
N ALA A 86 -29.40 10.87 -13.61
CA ALA A 86 -30.63 10.10 -13.69
C ALA A 86 -30.42 8.61 -14.02
N GLU A 87 -29.28 8.25 -14.63
CA GLU A 87 -28.99 6.87 -15.03
C GLU A 87 -28.09 6.15 -14.04
N ILE A 88 -27.47 6.83 -13.07
CA ILE A 88 -26.47 6.28 -12.12
C ILE A 88 -26.93 4.97 -11.47
N TRP A 89 -28.24 4.77 -11.28
CA TRP A 89 -28.83 3.52 -10.81
C TRP A 89 -28.39 2.28 -11.61
N ARG A 90 -28.13 2.40 -12.92
CA ARG A 90 -27.64 1.30 -13.79
C ARG A 90 -26.25 0.85 -13.37
N VAL A 91 -25.38 1.80 -13.02
CA VAL A 91 -24.01 1.51 -12.55
C VAL A 91 -24.08 0.78 -11.22
N TRP A 92 -24.95 1.23 -10.30
CA TRP A 92 -25.19 0.53 -9.04
C TRP A 92 -25.74 -0.88 -9.26
N CYS A 93 -26.67 -1.09 -10.20
CA CYS A 93 -27.15 -2.43 -10.55
C CYS A 93 -26.02 -3.37 -10.98
N VAL A 94 -25.07 -2.89 -11.79
CA VAL A 94 -23.90 -3.69 -12.21
C VAL A 94 -22.97 -3.98 -11.01
N VAL A 95 -22.73 -2.99 -10.15
CA VAL A 95 -21.94 -3.18 -8.92
C VAL A 95 -22.57 -4.24 -8.02
N TYR A 96 -23.89 -4.17 -7.79
CA TYR A 96 -24.61 -5.17 -7.00
C TYR A 96 -24.60 -6.56 -7.65
N LEU A 97 -24.68 -6.63 -8.98
CA LEU A 97 -24.57 -7.90 -9.71
C LEU A 97 -23.19 -8.53 -9.52
N ILE A 98 -22.11 -7.76 -9.71
CA ILE A 98 -20.74 -8.24 -9.53
C ILE A 98 -20.51 -8.66 -8.07
N MET A 99 -20.95 -7.84 -7.11
CA MET A 99 -20.87 -8.19 -5.69
C MET A 99 -21.60 -9.51 -5.42
N GLY A 100 -22.83 -9.66 -5.93
CA GLY A 100 -23.63 -10.88 -5.82
C GLY A 100 -22.90 -12.10 -6.38
N LEU A 101 -22.32 -11.99 -7.57
CA LEU A 101 -21.53 -13.06 -8.17
C LEU A 101 -20.30 -13.41 -7.32
N VAL A 102 -19.56 -12.41 -6.81
CA VAL A 102 -18.42 -12.63 -5.91
C VAL A 102 -18.86 -13.34 -4.62
N GLY A 103 -20.00 -12.93 -4.03
CA GLY A 103 -20.58 -13.58 -2.86
C GLY A 103 -20.97 -15.03 -3.12
N LEU A 104 -21.57 -15.30 -4.29
CA LEU A 104 -21.94 -16.66 -4.71
C LEU A 104 -20.71 -17.53 -5.01
N THR A 105 -19.67 -16.98 -5.65
CA THR A 105 -18.39 -17.65 -5.86
C THR A 105 -17.72 -18.00 -4.53
N TRP A 106 -17.71 -17.07 -3.58
CA TRP A 106 -17.15 -17.31 -2.25
C TRP A 106 -17.94 -18.39 -1.49
N ARG A 107 -19.28 -18.37 -1.58
CA ARG A 107 -20.16 -19.38 -0.98
C ARG A 107 -19.97 -20.76 -1.60
N ALA A 108 -19.67 -20.83 -2.90
CA ALA A 108 -19.44 -22.07 -3.62
C ALA A 108 -18.04 -22.67 -3.34
N GLN A 109 -17.00 -21.84 -3.23
CA GLN A 109 -15.63 -22.31 -2.96
C GLN A 109 -15.36 -22.60 -1.47
N PHE A 110 -15.86 -21.77 -0.54
CA PHE A 110 -15.53 -21.89 0.88
C PHE A 110 -16.71 -22.47 1.69
N THR A 111 -17.07 -23.71 1.38
CA THR A 111 -18.14 -24.47 2.04
C THR A 111 -17.78 -24.76 3.50
N GLY A 112 -18.17 -23.87 4.42
CA GLY A 112 -18.00 -24.07 5.87
C GLY A 112 -17.82 -22.80 6.70
N HIS A 113 -17.46 -21.67 6.09
CA HIS A 113 -17.24 -20.41 6.81
C HIS A 113 -18.48 -19.50 6.76
N LYS A 114 -19.32 -19.53 7.82
CA LYS A 114 -20.48 -18.61 7.99
C LYS A 114 -20.12 -17.12 7.90
N ARG A 115 -18.82 -16.81 8.08
CA ARG A 115 -18.26 -15.46 7.97
C ARG A 115 -18.42 -14.85 6.57
N GLY A 116 -18.40 -15.65 5.50
CA GLY A 116 -18.51 -15.15 4.13
C GLY A 116 -19.86 -14.48 3.84
N ILE A 117 -20.95 -15.01 4.39
CA ILE A 117 -22.30 -14.42 4.23
C ILE A 117 -22.42 -13.12 5.02
N VAL A 118 -21.81 -13.04 6.21
CA VAL A 118 -21.81 -11.81 7.03
C VAL A 118 -21.01 -10.71 6.35
N VAL A 119 -19.86 -11.03 5.77
CA VAL A 119 -19.04 -10.06 5.01
C VAL A 119 -19.79 -9.59 3.76
N PHE A 120 -20.44 -10.51 3.03
CA PHE A 120 -21.25 -10.16 1.87
C PHE A 120 -22.42 -9.24 2.24
N ALA A 121 -23.16 -9.56 3.30
CA ALA A 121 -24.26 -8.74 3.79
C ALA A 121 -23.78 -7.38 4.30
N ALA A 122 -22.65 -7.31 5.00
CA ALA A 122 -22.07 -6.07 5.49
C ALA A 122 -21.64 -5.13 4.35
N ILE A 123 -21.02 -5.66 3.30
CA ILE A 123 -20.62 -4.87 2.12
C ILE A 123 -21.86 -4.40 1.34
N MET A 124 -22.89 -5.23 1.22
CA MET A 124 -24.15 -4.85 0.59
C MET A 124 -24.85 -3.70 1.35
N VAL A 125 -24.88 -3.78 2.68
CA VAL A 125 -25.44 -2.71 3.54
C VAL A 125 -24.61 -1.42 3.43
N LEU A 126 -23.28 -1.52 3.37
CA LEU A 126 -22.40 -0.37 3.18
C LEU A 126 -22.54 0.26 1.78
N GLY A 127 -22.82 -0.53 0.75
CA GLY A 127 -23.09 -0.03 -0.61
C GLY A 127 -24.46 0.63 -0.78
N VAL A 128 -25.43 0.28 0.08
CA VAL A 128 -26.76 0.89 0.13
C VAL A 128 -26.76 2.23 0.86
N LEU A 129 -25.71 2.57 1.62
CA LEU A 129 -25.59 3.92 2.17
C LEU A 129 -25.50 4.89 0.99
N PRO A 130 -26.56 5.69 0.75
CA PRO A 130 -26.52 6.60 -0.35
C PRO A 130 -25.49 7.66 0.04
N ILE A 131 -24.38 7.68 -0.68
CA ILE A 131 -23.52 8.85 -0.78
C ILE A 131 -24.36 9.88 -1.57
N GLU A 132 -25.33 10.49 -0.87
CA GLU A 132 -25.90 11.79 -1.19
C GLU A 132 -24.90 12.86 -0.73
#